data_AF-Q2HPE9-F1
#
_entry.id   AF-Q2HPE9-F1
#
_cell.length_a   1.000
_cell.length_b   1.000
_cell.length_c   1.000
_cell.angle_alpha   90.00
_cell.angle_beta   90.00
_cell.angle_gamma   90.00
#
_symmetry.space_group_name_H-M   'P 1'
#
loop_
_entity.id
_entity.type
_entity.pdbx_description
1 polymer ?
#
loop_
_entity_poly.entity_id
_entity_poly.type
_entity_poly.pdbx_seq_one_letter_code
_entity_poly.pdbx_strand_id
1 'polypeptide(L)' 'QGTCNITKEKTKIVTIDGYQDVAQEESALLCAAAQQPVSVGIDGSSLDFQLYTG' A
#
# COMPACT_ATOMS: atom_id res chain seq x y z
N GLN A 1 -5.20 18.93 -11.14
CA GLN A 1 -6.37 18.02 -11.06
C GLN A 1 -6.42 17.18 -12.32
N GLY A 2 -6.60 15.88 -12.18
CA GLY A 2 -6.96 14.99 -13.28
C GLY A 2 -8.34 14.40 -13.00
N THR A 3 -9.19 14.30 -14.02
CA THR A 3 -10.46 13.58 -13.92
C THR A 3 -10.27 12.12 -14.34
N CYS A 4 -11.09 11.22 -13.79
CA CYS A 4 -11.06 9.82 -14.16
C CYS A 4 -11.44 9.64 -15.64
N ASN A 5 -10.66 8.85 -16.38
CA ASN A 5 -11.02 8.42 -17.73
C ASN A 5 -11.84 7.13 -17.67
N ILE A 6 -13.16 7.29 -17.63
CA ILE A 6 -14.14 6.18 -17.57
C ILE A 6 -14.08 5.21 -18.76
N THR A 7 -13.49 5.62 -19.89
CA THR A 7 -13.30 4.72 -21.03
C THR A 7 -12.21 3.68 -20.73
N LYS A 8 -11.15 4.07 -20.00
CA LYS A 8 -10.08 3.14 -19.58
C LYS A 8 -10.53 2.21 -18.46
N GLU A 9 -11.45 2.66 -17.59
CA GLU A 9 -12.00 1.86 -16.49
C GLU A 9 -12.70 0.58 -16.98
N LYS A 10 -13.36 0.63 -18.15
CA LYS A 10 -14.06 -0.51 -18.73
C LYS A 10 -13.13 -1.66 -19.11
N THR A 11 -11.85 -1.37 -19.37
CA THR A 11 -10.86 -2.37 -19.77
C THR A 11 -10.08 -2.83 -18.54
N LYS A 12 -10.62 -3.83 -17.84
CA LYS A 12 -9.93 -4.46 -16.71
C LYS A 12 -8.82 -5.37 -17.24
N ILE A 13 -7.56 -4.97 -17.01
CA ILE A 13 -6.38 -5.77 -17.38
C ILE A 13 -6.14 -6.90 -16.37
N VAL A 14 -6.45 -6.65 -15.10
CA VAL A 14 -6.35 -7.62 -14.01
C VAL A 14 -7.51 -7.43 -13.03
N THR A 15 -7.84 -8.49 -12.29
CA THR A 15 -8.79 -8.49 -11.18
C THR A 15 -8.13 -9.14 -9.98
N ILE A 16 -8.50 -8.71 -8.78
CA ILE A 16 -8.08 -9.34 -7.51
C ILE A 16 -9.27 -10.08 -6.91
N ASP A 17 -8.99 -11.16 -6.18
CA ASP A 17 -10.02 -11.92 -5.49
C ASP A 17 -10.49 -11.24 -4.20
N GLY A 18 -9.66 -10.38 -3.61
CA GLY A 18 -10.01 -9.62 -2.41
C GLY A 18 -8.85 -8.86 -1.79
N TYR A 19 -9.09 -8.32 -0.61
CA TYR A 19 -8.10 -7.72 0.28
C TYR A 19 -8.34 -8.21 1.71
N GLN A 20 -7.32 -8.10 2.56
CA GLN A 20 -7.39 -8.52 3.95
C GLN A 20 -6.69 -7.49 4.82
N ASP A 21 -7.32 -7.13 5.93
CA ASP A 21 -6.70 -6.30 6.96
C ASP A 21 -5.75 -7.15 7.80
N VAL A 22 -4.57 -6.58 8.09
CA VAL A 22 -3.57 -7.18 8.98
C VAL A 22 -3.81 -6.65 10.39
N ALA A 23 -3.74 -7.53 11.39
CA ALA A 23 -3.82 -7.11 12.79
C ALA A 23 -2.72 -6.09 13.13
N GLN A 24 -3.02 -5.14 14.01
CA GLN A 24 -2.10 -4.08 14.40
C GLN A 24 -1.04 -4.58 15.42
N GLU A 25 -0.37 -5.68 15.06
CA GLU A 25 0.64 -6.37 15.86
C GLU A 25 1.90 -6.59 14.98
N GLU A 26 3.09 -6.36 15.54
CA GLU A 26 4.35 -6.45 14.80
C GLU A 26 4.55 -7.83 14.15
N SER A 27 4.24 -8.89 14.90
CA SER A 27 4.36 -10.27 14.43
C SER A 27 3.40 -10.60 13.28
N ALA A 28 2.19 -10.02 13.30
CA ALA A 28 1.22 -10.18 12.23
C ALA A 28 1.69 -9.46 10.96
N LEU A 29 2.21 -8.25 11.09
CA LEU A 29 2.77 -7.48 9.98
C LEU A 29 3.99 -8.18 9.35
N LEU A 30 4.90 -8.70 10.18
CA LEU A 30 6.06 -9.46 9.72
C LEU A 30 5.64 -10.69 8.90
N CYS A 31 4.68 -11.46 9.41
CA CYS A 31 4.14 -12.63 8.72
C CYS A 31 3.46 -12.26 7.40
N ALA A 32 2.73 -11.15 7.34
CA ALA A 32 2.07 -10.68 6.13
C ALA A 32 3.09 -10.21 5.06
N ALA A 33 4.09 -9.42 5.48
CA ALA A 33 5.14 -8.91 4.60
C ALA A 33 6.01 -10.02 4.00
N ALA A 34 6.18 -11.14 4.71
CA ALA A 34 6.88 -12.31 4.21
C ALA A 34 6.11 -13.04 3.08
N GLN A 35 4.79 -12.85 2.98
CA GLN A 35 3.94 -13.53 1.98
C GLN A 35 3.70 -12.67 0.74
N GLN A 36 3.51 -11.36 0.90
CA GLN A 36 3.22 -10.42 -0.19
C GLN A 36 3.50 -8.97 0.22
N PRO A 37 3.63 -8.03 -0.74
CA PRO A 37 3.67 -6.61 -0.42
C PRO A 37 2.42 -6.16 0.38
N VAL A 38 2.64 -5.32 1.39
CA VAL A 38 1.57 -4.83 2.29
C VAL A 38 1.46 -3.31 2.16
N SER A 39 0.24 -2.80 2.02
CA SER A 39 -0.04 -1.35 2.07
C SER A 39 -0.06 -0.91 3.53
N VAL A 40 0.77 0.07 3.89
CA VAL A 40 0.88 0.61 5.27
C VAL A 40 0.86 2.13 5.28
N GLY A 41 0.41 2.72 6.39
CA GLY A 41 0.53 4.15 6.66
C GLY A 41 1.74 4.44 7.55
N ILE A 42 2.46 5.52 7.26
CA ILE A 42 3.60 6.01 8.06
C ILE A 42 3.50 7.53 8.24
N ASP A 43 4.14 8.07 9.28
CA ASP A 43 4.37 9.50 9.41
C ASP A 43 5.73 9.87 8.80
N GLY A 44 5.69 10.39 7.57
CA GLY A 44 6.87 10.85 6.84
C GLY A 44 7.11 12.37 6.93
N SER A 45 6.47 13.06 7.87
CA SER A 45 6.50 14.53 7.91
C SER A 45 7.76 15.12 8.55
N SER A 46 8.52 14.33 9.32
CA SER A 46 9.71 14.80 10.03
C SER A 46 10.90 15.08 9.09
N LEU A 47 11.77 16.03 9.49
CA LEU A 47 13.00 16.34 8.75
C LEU A 47 13.97 15.16 8.72
N ASP A 48 14.06 14.41 9.81
CA ASP A 48 14.89 13.20 9.89
C ASP A 48 14.50 12.17 8.82
N PHE A 49 13.19 12.02 8.58
CA PHE A 49 12.68 11.11 7.54
C PHE A 49 12.94 11.65 6.13
N GLN A 50 12.78 12.96 5.93
CA GLN A 50 13.03 13.60 4.63
C GLN A 50 14.51 13.58 4.22
N LEU A 51 15.42 13.61 5.20
CA LEU A 51 16.87 13.66 5.00
C LEU A 51 17.57 12.32 5.30
N TYR A 52 16.80 11.22 5.42
CA TYR A 52 17.34 9.88 5.64
C TYR A 52 18.23 9.44 4.46
N THR A 53 19.45 8.96 4.76
CA THR A 53 20.45 8.59 3.74
C THR A 53 20.90 7.12 3.77
N GLY A 54 20.44 6.32 4.74
CA GLY A 54 20.82 4.91 4.88
C GLY A 54 21.36 4.58 6.24
#